data_AF-A0A2V9V3W7-F1
#
_entry.id   AF-A0A2V9V3W7-F1
#
_cell.length_a   1.000
_cell.length_b   1.000
_cell.length_c   1.000
_cell.angle_alpha   90.00
_cell.angle_beta   90.00
_cell.angle_gamma   90.00
#
_symmetry.space_group_name_H-M   'P 1'
#
loop_
_entity.id
_entity.type
_entity.pdbx_description
1 polymer ?
#
loop_
_entity_poly.entity_id
_entity_poly.type
_entity_poly.pdbx_seq_one_letter_code
_entity_poly.pdbx_strand_id
1 'polypeptide(L)'
;MNTSEAPLLTDSELKLLQALIYQECGMHFDERRTHFLQDRLQRRLKECGLDSFYSYYRLLLSQQGKNELAKLLENLTVNETSFFRNKPQLELFQRDVLEDIMHRKHERRDYSLRIWSAGCSTGQEPYTLAMMVADALSYYQLRNPIPTDSPLPKPLITPPWRLEILASDISYSVLRAAQEGFYNEHQMAAVDYGCRLR
;
A
#
# COMPACT_ATOMS: atom_id res chain seq x y z
N MET A 1 -20.83 -17.65 36.99
CA MET A 1 -19.98 -17.14 35.88
C MET A 1 -20.84 -16.15 35.11
N ASN A 2 -20.63 -14.84 35.32
CA ASN A 2 -21.39 -13.80 34.61
C ASN A 2 -20.93 -13.81 33.14
N THR A 3 -21.78 -14.27 32.24
CA THR A 3 -21.70 -13.92 30.83
C THR A 3 -21.99 -12.43 30.74
N SER A 4 -20.94 -11.61 30.74
CA SER A 4 -21.07 -10.18 30.44
C SER A 4 -21.63 -10.08 29.03
N GLU A 5 -22.88 -9.63 28.93
CA GLU A 5 -23.56 -9.38 27.67
C GLU A 5 -22.69 -8.45 26.83
N ALA A 6 -22.50 -8.77 25.55
CA ALA A 6 -21.64 -7.95 24.71
C ALA A 6 -22.31 -6.57 24.58
N PRO A 7 -21.58 -5.46 24.82
CA PRO A 7 -22.16 -4.13 24.76
C PRO A 7 -22.76 -3.90 23.37
N LEU A 8 -24.00 -3.39 23.36
CA LEU A 8 -24.76 -3.11 22.15
C LEU A 8 -24.29 -1.78 21.56
N LEU A 9 -24.07 -1.74 20.25
CA LEU A 9 -23.78 -0.50 19.53
C LEU A 9 -25.09 0.15 19.10
N THR A 10 -25.36 1.37 19.60
CA THR A 10 -26.52 2.14 19.16
C THR A 10 -26.30 2.83 17.81
N ASP A 11 -27.37 3.17 17.10
CA ASP A 11 -27.29 3.89 15.81
C ASP A 11 -26.58 5.24 15.95
N SER A 12 -26.76 5.93 17.08
CA SER A 12 -26.11 7.21 17.37
C SER A 12 -24.61 7.05 17.56
N GLU A 13 -24.17 6.04 18.31
CA GLU A 13 -22.74 5.73 18.50
C GLU A 13 -22.11 5.26 17.19
N LEU A 14 -22.82 4.45 16.40
CA LEU A 14 -22.38 4.02 15.08
C LEU A 14 -22.13 5.22 14.17
N LYS A 15 -23.06 6.17 14.10
CA LYS A 15 -22.90 7.40 13.30
C LYS A 15 -21.72 8.25 13.77
N LEU A 16 -21.52 8.38 15.08
CA LEU A 16 -20.37 9.11 15.64
C LEU A 16 -19.04 8.47 15.23
N LEU A 17 -18.94 7.15 15.32
CA LEU A 17 -17.74 6.40 14.95
C LEU A 17 -17.51 6.41 13.43
N GLN A 18 -18.56 6.27 12.62
CA GLN A 18 -18.48 6.41 11.16
C GLN A 18 -18.00 7.80 10.75
N ALA A 19 -18.54 8.85 11.36
CA ALA A 19 -18.12 10.23 11.09
C ALA A 19 -16.65 10.46 11.45
N LEU A 20 -16.20 9.93 12.60
CA LEU A 20 -14.80 10.00 13.00
C LEU A 20 -13.89 9.27 12.01
N ILE A 21 -14.23 8.02 11.64
CA ILE A 21 -13.42 7.24 10.70
C ILE A 21 -13.36 7.95 9.33
N TYR A 22 -14.49 8.50 8.86
CA TYR A 22 -14.53 9.26 7.63
C TYR A 22 -13.65 10.52 7.69
N GLN A 23 -13.69 11.25 8.81
CA GLN A 23 -12.86 12.43 9.01
C GLN A 23 -11.36 12.10 9.02
N GLU A 24 -10.98 10.97 9.61
CA GLU A 24 -9.57 10.60 9.80
C GLU A 24 -8.93 9.96 8.54
N CYS A 25 -9.70 9.21 7.75
CA CYS A 25 -9.12 8.46 6.61
C CYS A 25 -10.01 8.40 5.35
N GLY A 26 -11.16 9.07 5.35
CA GLY A 26 -12.08 9.10 4.20
C GLY A 26 -12.86 7.80 3.96
N MET A 27 -12.69 6.76 4.80
CA MET A 27 -13.43 5.51 4.64
C MET A 27 -14.91 5.69 4.96
N HIS A 28 -15.75 5.45 3.96
CA HIS A 28 -17.21 5.44 4.11
C HIS A 28 -17.74 4.01 4.24
N PHE A 29 -18.59 3.76 5.24
CA PHE A 29 -19.23 2.48 5.49
C PHE A 29 -20.74 2.63 5.25
N ASP A 30 -21.21 2.05 4.15
CA ASP A 30 -22.63 1.97 3.83
C ASP A 30 -23.34 0.88 4.66
N GLU A 31 -24.66 0.73 4.48
CA GLU A 31 -25.45 -0.28 5.19
C GLU A 31 -24.91 -1.71 4.99
N ARG A 32 -24.39 -2.02 3.80
CA ARG A 32 -23.83 -3.34 3.47
C ARG A 32 -22.53 -3.63 4.24
N ARG A 33 -21.71 -2.60 4.49
CA ARG A 33 -20.44 -2.70 5.21
C ARG A 33 -20.56 -2.35 6.69
N THR A 34 -21.75 -1.99 7.17
CA THR A 34 -21.98 -1.62 8.57
C THR A 34 -21.71 -2.79 9.51
N HIS A 35 -22.12 -4.00 9.15
CA HIS A 35 -21.86 -5.20 9.96
C HIS A 35 -20.35 -5.47 10.11
N PHE A 36 -19.57 -5.31 9.03
CA PHE A 36 -18.11 -5.40 9.08
C PHE A 36 -17.50 -4.39 10.04
N LEU A 37 -17.95 -3.13 9.99
CA LEU A 37 -17.50 -2.09 10.90
C LEU A 37 -17.84 -2.43 12.36
N GLN A 38 -19.06 -2.89 12.62
CA GLN A 38 -19.52 -3.30 13.96
C GLN A 38 -18.62 -4.38 14.56
N ASP A 39 -18.33 -5.43 13.80
CA ASP A 39 -17.46 -6.53 14.25
C ASP A 39 -16.05 -6.03 14.61
N ARG A 40 -15.47 -5.15 13.77
CA ARG A 40 -14.14 -4.57 14.06
C ARG A 40 -14.14 -3.68 15.29
N LEU A 41 -15.15 -2.83 15.44
CA LEU A 41 -15.31 -1.96 16.61
C LEU A 41 -15.48 -2.79 17.89
N GLN A 42 -16.32 -3.82 17.86
CA GLN A 42 -16.56 -4.67 19.03
C GLN A 42 -15.30 -5.44 19.45
N ARG A 43 -14.48 -5.87 18.49
CA ARG A 43 -13.17 -6.48 18.78
C ARG A 43 -12.23 -5.48 19.44
N ARG A 44 -12.09 -4.26 18.91
CA ARG A 44 -11.22 -3.22 19.51
C ARG A 44 -11.70 -2.85 20.92
N LEU A 45 -13.01 -2.69 21.11
CA LEU A 45 -13.62 -2.38 22.40
C LEU A 45 -13.22 -3.41 23.48
N LYS A 46 -13.29 -4.70 23.15
CA LYS A 46 -12.85 -5.80 24.02
C LYS A 46 -11.35 -5.75 24.29
N GLU A 47 -10.52 -5.50 23.29
CA GLU A 47 -9.06 -5.38 23.44
C GLU A 47 -8.65 -4.19 24.32
N CYS A 48 -9.43 -3.11 24.34
CA CYS A 48 -9.25 -1.98 25.24
C CYS A 48 -9.82 -2.20 26.65
N GLY A 49 -10.55 -3.30 26.89
CA GLY A 49 -11.21 -3.56 28.17
C GLY A 49 -12.32 -2.56 28.52
N LEU A 50 -12.97 -1.98 27.50
CA LEU A 50 -14.03 -1.01 27.68
C LEU A 50 -15.42 -1.67 27.60
N ASP A 51 -16.38 -1.06 28.27
CA ASP A 51 -17.76 -1.54 28.44
C ASP A 51 -18.79 -0.77 27.61
N SER A 52 -18.40 0.32 26.94
CA SER A 52 -19.29 1.15 26.13
C SER A 52 -18.58 1.72 24.89
N PHE A 53 -19.29 1.74 23.76
CA PHE A 53 -18.81 2.35 22.52
C PHE A 53 -18.66 3.87 22.63
N TYR A 54 -19.49 4.55 23.41
CA TYR A 54 -19.28 5.96 23.71
C TYR A 54 -17.97 6.22 24.48
N SER A 55 -17.63 5.37 25.46
CA SER A 55 -16.34 5.43 26.15
C SER A 55 -15.17 5.20 25.18
N TYR A 56 -15.33 4.29 24.22
CA TYR A 56 -14.35 4.07 23.16
C TYR A 56 -14.20 5.27 22.23
N TYR A 57 -15.31 5.86 21.77
CA TYR A 57 -15.29 7.09 20.98
C TYR A 57 -14.56 8.22 21.70
N ARG A 58 -14.81 8.40 23.00
CA ARG A 58 -14.08 9.38 23.82
C ARG A 58 -12.60 9.08 23.95
N LEU A 59 -12.22 7.80 24.07
CA LEU A 59 -10.82 7.40 24.05
C LEU A 59 -10.18 7.82 22.73
N LEU A 60 -10.79 7.49 21.59
CA LEU A 60 -10.25 7.80 20.25
C LEU A 60 -10.00 9.30 20.03
N LEU A 61 -10.85 10.18 20.58
CA LEU A 61 -10.66 11.63 20.50
C LEU A 61 -9.58 12.18 21.44
N SER A 62 -9.15 11.40 22.43
CA SER A 62 -8.16 11.84 23.42
C SER A 62 -6.73 11.78 22.85
N GLN A 63 -5.80 12.54 23.46
CA GLN A 63 -4.39 12.46 23.09
C GLN A 63 -3.80 11.07 23.34
N GLN A 64 -4.22 10.38 24.40
CA GLN A 64 -3.80 9.01 24.71
C GLN A 64 -4.36 7.99 23.70
N GLY A 65 -5.48 8.30 23.05
CA GLY A 65 -6.15 7.43 22.09
C GLY A 65 -5.62 7.49 20.66
N LYS A 66 -4.67 8.37 20.33
CA LYS A 66 -4.09 8.43 18.97
C LYS A 66 -3.54 7.09 18.50
N ASN A 67 -2.87 6.37 19.39
CA ASN A 67 -2.35 5.03 19.08
C ASN A 67 -3.47 4.01 18.88
N GLU A 68 -4.59 4.15 19.60
CA GLU A 68 -5.74 3.28 19.46
C GLU A 68 -6.51 3.56 18.15
N LEU A 69 -6.63 4.84 17.77
CA LEU A 69 -7.19 5.24 16.49
C LEU A 69 -6.40 4.64 15.33
N ALA A 70 -5.06 4.69 15.38
CA ALA A 70 -4.21 4.05 14.37
C ALA A 70 -4.49 2.54 14.25
N LYS A 71 -4.63 1.84 15.38
CA LYS A 71 -4.97 0.40 15.41
C LYS A 71 -6.38 0.11 14.88
N LEU A 72 -7.34 0.99 15.15
CA LEU A 72 -8.68 0.87 14.59
C LEU A 72 -8.64 0.99 13.06
N LEU A 73 -7.96 2.01 12.53
CA LEU A 73 -7.85 2.22 11.08
C LEU A 73 -7.16 1.03 10.40
N GLU A 74 -6.10 0.48 11.00
CA GLU A 74 -5.40 -0.72 10.52
C GLU A 74 -6.31 -1.96 10.51
N ASN A 75 -7.20 -2.11 11.50
CA ASN A 75 -8.15 -3.22 11.55
C ASN A 75 -9.27 -3.10 10.49
N LEU A 76 -9.50 -1.88 10.01
CA LEU A 76 -10.49 -1.57 8.97
C LEU A 76 -9.91 -1.71 7.55
N THR A 77 -8.59 -1.72 7.38
CA THR A 77 -7.95 -1.91 6.08
C THR A 77 -7.84 -3.39 5.70
N VAL A 78 -8.09 -3.71 4.44
CA VAL A 78 -7.83 -5.05 3.89
C VAL A 78 -6.40 -5.04 3.33
N ASN A 79 -5.44 -5.50 4.13
CA ASN A 79 -4.02 -5.48 3.75
C ASN A 79 -3.61 -6.64 2.84
N GLU A 80 -4.49 -7.06 1.92
CA GLU A 80 -4.17 -8.14 0.99
C GLU A 80 -3.32 -7.57 -0.15
N THR A 81 -2.09 -8.04 -0.26
CA THR A 81 -1.13 -7.62 -1.30
C THR A 81 -0.15 -8.75 -1.56
N SER A 82 0.31 -8.86 -2.80
CA SER A 82 1.28 -9.86 -3.24
C SER A 82 2.08 -9.32 -4.41
N PHE A 83 3.29 -9.85 -4.59
CA PHE A 83 4.09 -9.53 -5.77
C PHE A 83 3.36 -9.99 -7.03
N PHE A 84 3.37 -9.14 -8.04
CA PHE A 84 2.77 -9.42 -9.35
C PHE A 84 1.27 -9.82 -9.30
N ARG A 85 0.49 -9.27 -8.35
CA ARG A 85 -0.90 -9.69 -8.05
C ARG A 85 -1.84 -9.76 -9.26
N ASN A 86 -1.78 -8.79 -10.17
CA ASN A 86 -2.68 -8.70 -11.33
C ASN A 86 -1.88 -8.70 -12.63
N LYS A 87 -1.52 -9.90 -13.12
CA LYS A 87 -0.69 -10.08 -14.32
C LYS A 87 -1.25 -9.33 -15.56
N PRO A 88 -2.55 -9.43 -15.93
CA PRO A 88 -3.08 -8.69 -17.07
C PRO A 88 -2.87 -7.17 -16.97
N GLN A 89 -3.06 -6.59 -15.78
CA GLN A 89 -2.85 -5.16 -15.57
C GLN A 89 -1.37 -4.78 -15.69
N LEU A 90 -0.48 -5.62 -15.17
CA LEU A 90 0.97 -5.42 -15.24
C LEU A 90 1.50 -5.58 -16.68
N GLU A 91 0.97 -6.53 -17.44
CA GLU A 91 1.29 -6.71 -18.86
C GLU A 91 0.88 -5.49 -19.68
N LEU A 92 -0.34 -4.98 -19.47
CA LEU A 92 -0.80 -3.73 -20.08
C LEU A 92 0.12 -2.55 -19.71
N PHE A 93 0.46 -2.42 -18.42
CA PHE A 93 1.37 -1.38 -17.95
C PHE A 93 2.73 -1.47 -18.65
N GLN A 94 3.31 -2.66 -18.75
CA GLN A 94 4.65 -2.84 -19.33
C GLN A 94 4.67 -2.62 -20.84
N ARG A 95 3.75 -3.25 -21.57
CA ARG A 95 3.78 -3.32 -23.05
C ARG A 95 3.24 -2.09 -23.72
N ASP A 96 2.20 -1.49 -23.15
CA ASP A 96 1.52 -0.38 -23.80
C ASP A 96 1.89 0.95 -23.12
N VAL A 97 1.70 1.04 -21.80
CA VAL A 97 1.84 2.32 -21.07
C VAL A 97 3.30 2.73 -20.93
N LEU A 98 4.14 1.84 -20.40
CA LEU A 98 5.53 2.15 -20.09
C LEU A 98 6.37 2.33 -21.37
N GLU A 99 6.18 1.47 -22.36
CA GLU A 99 6.88 1.54 -23.65
C GLU A 99 6.58 2.87 -24.37
N ASP A 100 5.31 3.27 -24.45
CA ASP A 100 4.90 4.54 -25.06
C ASP A 100 5.42 5.76 -24.28
N ILE A 101 5.36 5.73 -22.93
CA ILE A 101 5.94 6.80 -22.10
C ILE A 101 7.44 6.94 -22.36
N MET A 102 8.17 5.83 -22.38
CA MET A 102 9.62 5.82 -22.59
C MET A 102 10.00 6.34 -23.99
N HIS A 103 9.25 5.95 -25.02
CA HIS A 103 9.44 6.47 -26.38
C HIS A 103 9.27 7.98 -26.44
N ARG A 104 8.12 8.50 -25.96
CA ARG A 104 7.83 9.95 -25.96
C ARG A 104 8.85 10.74 -25.15
N LYS A 105 9.35 10.18 -24.05
CA LYS A 105 10.38 10.80 -23.20
C LYS A 105 11.74 10.82 -23.86
N HIS A 106 12.13 9.74 -24.54
CA HIS A 106 13.36 9.66 -25.30
C HIS A 106 13.41 10.71 -26.42
N GLU A 107 12.35 10.84 -27.22
CA GLU A 107 12.25 11.87 -28.28
C GLU A 107 12.44 13.29 -27.74
N ARG A 108 11.94 13.55 -26.53
CA ARG A 108 12.04 14.85 -25.85
C ARG A 108 13.35 15.04 -25.07
N ARG A 109 14.22 14.02 -25.04
CA ARG A 109 15.43 13.97 -24.21
C ARG A 109 15.15 14.19 -22.72
N ASP A 110 13.98 13.78 -22.24
CA ASP A 110 13.58 13.81 -20.83
C ASP A 110 13.62 12.39 -20.26
N TYR A 111 14.68 12.08 -19.53
CA TYR A 111 14.91 10.74 -19.00
C TYR A 111 14.44 10.55 -17.56
N SER A 112 13.45 11.34 -17.12
CA SER A 112 12.82 11.18 -15.80
C SER A 112 11.59 10.26 -15.86
N LEU A 113 11.48 9.28 -14.97
CA LEU A 113 10.27 8.47 -14.80
C LEU A 113 9.79 8.60 -13.36
N ARG A 114 8.53 8.97 -13.19
CA ARG A 114 7.89 9.15 -11.88
C ARG A 114 6.62 8.32 -11.86
N ILE A 115 6.51 7.43 -10.88
CA ILE A 115 5.36 6.52 -10.70
C ILE A 115 4.85 6.68 -9.27
N TRP A 116 3.54 6.60 -9.08
CA TRP A 116 2.92 6.62 -7.77
C TRP A 116 2.11 5.34 -7.55
N SER A 117 2.50 4.55 -6.56
CA SER A 117 1.70 3.44 -6.02
C SER A 117 0.89 3.96 -4.83
N ALA A 118 -0.43 4.11 -5.04
CA ALA A 118 -1.37 4.60 -4.06
C ALA A 118 -2.11 3.44 -3.38
N GLY A 119 -1.97 3.30 -2.06
CA GLY A 119 -2.41 2.13 -1.31
C GLY A 119 -1.42 0.98 -1.42
N CYS A 120 -0.12 1.25 -1.22
CA CYS A 120 0.93 0.28 -1.48
C CYS A 120 0.99 -0.90 -0.49
N SER A 121 0.22 -0.85 0.61
CA SER A 121 0.21 -1.83 1.68
C SER A 121 1.65 -2.15 2.14
N THR A 122 2.01 -3.42 2.28
CA THR A 122 3.34 -3.88 2.70
C THR A 122 4.42 -3.80 1.60
N GLY A 123 4.18 -3.07 0.50
CA GLY A 123 5.22 -2.64 -0.44
C GLY A 123 5.45 -3.52 -1.67
N GLN A 124 4.76 -4.65 -1.80
CA GLN A 124 4.97 -5.58 -2.91
C GLN A 124 4.70 -4.93 -4.28
N GLU A 125 3.67 -4.07 -4.39
CA GLU A 125 3.35 -3.37 -5.63
C GLU A 125 4.46 -2.39 -6.08
N PRO A 126 4.92 -1.42 -5.26
CA PRO A 126 6.00 -0.52 -5.69
C PRO A 126 7.30 -1.26 -5.99
N TYR A 127 7.60 -2.37 -5.30
CA TYR A 127 8.75 -3.22 -5.65
C TYR A 127 8.54 -3.99 -6.96
N THR A 128 7.35 -4.53 -7.22
CA THR A 128 7.01 -5.12 -8.53
C THR A 128 7.21 -4.09 -9.65
N LEU A 129 6.72 -2.86 -9.46
CA LEU A 129 6.91 -1.78 -10.43
C LEU A 129 8.39 -1.44 -10.61
N ALA A 130 9.18 -1.38 -9.53
CA ALA A 130 10.61 -1.12 -9.60
C ALA A 130 11.35 -2.18 -10.43
N MET A 131 11.07 -3.47 -10.19
CA MET A 131 11.67 -4.58 -10.95
C MET A 131 11.30 -4.50 -12.43
N MET A 132 10.00 -4.31 -12.72
CA MET A 132 9.51 -4.24 -14.10
C MET A 132 10.08 -3.06 -14.88
N VAL A 133 10.18 -1.89 -14.25
CA VAL A 133 10.72 -0.69 -14.90
C VAL A 133 12.23 -0.81 -15.10
N ALA A 134 12.97 -1.37 -14.14
CA ALA A 134 14.40 -1.63 -14.30
C ALA A 134 14.68 -2.58 -15.49
N ASP A 135 13.88 -3.64 -15.63
CA ASP A 135 13.95 -4.54 -16.79
C ASP A 135 13.60 -3.81 -18.08
N ALA A 136 12.49 -3.09 -18.12
CA ALA A 136 12.04 -2.37 -19.32
C ALA A 136 13.09 -1.35 -19.80
N LEU A 137 13.66 -0.56 -18.88
CA LEU A 137 14.73 0.39 -19.20
C LEU A 137 15.97 -0.30 -19.76
N SER A 138 16.36 -1.43 -19.16
CA SER A 138 17.49 -2.23 -19.63
C SER A 138 17.26 -2.75 -21.05
N TYR A 139 16.09 -3.31 -21.33
CA TYR A 139 15.73 -3.78 -22.68
C TYR A 139 15.63 -2.63 -23.70
N TYR A 140 15.07 -1.50 -23.30
CA TYR A 140 14.91 -0.35 -24.18
C TYR A 140 16.25 0.25 -24.58
N GLN A 141 17.20 0.34 -23.65
CA GLN A 141 18.55 0.84 -23.94
C GLN A 141 19.31 -0.07 -24.91
N LEU A 142 19.08 -1.39 -24.87
CA LEU A 142 19.67 -2.32 -25.83
C LEU A 142 19.15 -2.07 -27.26
N ARG A 143 17.88 -1.67 -27.41
CA ARG A 143 17.27 -1.37 -28.72
C ARG A 143 17.55 0.06 -29.18
N ASN A 144 17.72 0.98 -28.23
CA ASN A 144 17.92 2.41 -28.45
C ASN A 144 19.19 2.87 -27.71
N PRO A 145 20.39 2.52 -28.22
CA PRO A 145 21.64 2.83 -27.56
C PRO A 145 21.84 4.34 -27.44
N ILE A 146 22.05 4.80 -26.21
CA ILE A 146 22.41 6.19 -25.90
C ILE A 146 23.91 6.21 -25.64
N PRO A 147 24.70 7.04 -26.32
CA PRO A 147 26.13 7.16 -26.06
C PRO A 147 26.33 7.82 -24.68
N THR A 148 26.50 6.98 -23.66
CA THR A 148 26.81 7.38 -22.28
C THR A 148 27.87 6.45 -21.72
N ASP A 149 28.84 7.02 -21.01
CA ASP A 149 29.77 6.24 -20.19
C ASP A 149 29.00 5.59 -19.05
N SER A 150 28.68 4.31 -19.21
CA SER A 150 28.04 3.54 -18.13
C SER A 150 29.14 2.98 -17.22
N PRO A 151 29.11 3.25 -15.91
CA PRO A 151 30.07 2.65 -14.99
C PRO A 151 29.88 1.12 -14.94
N LEU A 152 30.97 0.42 -14.62
CA LEU A 152 30.97 -1.01 -14.30
C LEU A 152 31.18 -1.18 -12.79
N PRO A 153 30.34 -2.00 -12.09
CA PRO A 153 29.22 -2.78 -12.62
C PRO A 153 28.04 -1.91 -13.09
N LYS A 154 27.28 -2.41 -14.08
CA LYS A 154 26.13 -1.69 -14.66
C LYS A 154 25.09 -1.43 -13.56
N PRO A 155 24.67 -0.18 -13.33
CA PRO A 155 23.66 0.12 -12.31
C PRO A 155 22.29 -0.40 -12.75
N LEU A 156 21.44 -0.74 -11.78
CA LEU A 156 20.08 -1.26 -12.00
C LEU A 156 19.25 -0.31 -12.88
N ILE A 157 19.36 1.00 -12.64
CA ILE A 157 18.82 2.05 -13.50
C ILE A 157 19.98 2.70 -14.23
N THR A 158 20.05 2.50 -15.54
CA THR A 158 21.19 2.95 -16.33
C THR A 158 21.04 4.41 -16.75
N PRO A 159 22.09 5.24 -16.62
CA PRO A 159 22.08 6.60 -17.16
C PRO A 159 21.70 6.61 -18.66
N PRO A 160 21.02 7.66 -19.14
CA PRO A 160 20.64 8.89 -18.44
C PRO A 160 19.32 8.80 -17.62
N TRP A 161 18.69 7.63 -17.53
CA TRP A 161 17.41 7.48 -16.85
C TRP A 161 17.48 7.72 -15.35
N ARG A 162 16.45 8.38 -14.83
CA ARG A 162 16.21 8.60 -13.39
C ARG A 162 14.80 8.12 -13.07
N LEU A 163 14.69 7.19 -12.13
CA LEU A 163 13.41 6.61 -11.70
C LEU A 163 13.08 7.05 -10.27
N GLU A 164 11.85 7.50 -10.07
CA GLU A 164 11.26 7.78 -8.76
C GLU A 164 9.94 7.01 -8.66
N ILE A 165 9.80 6.18 -7.62
CA ILE A 165 8.53 5.52 -7.29
C ILE A 165 8.10 6.00 -5.91
N LEU A 166 7.06 6.83 -5.88
CA LEU A 166 6.39 7.22 -4.65
C LEU A 166 5.43 6.11 -4.26
N ALA A 167 5.48 5.68 -3.01
CA ALA A 167 4.55 4.71 -2.44
C ALA A 167 3.90 5.31 -1.20
N SER A 168 2.56 5.27 -1.14
CA SER A 168 1.80 5.83 -0.02
C SER A 168 0.69 4.89 0.43
N ASP A 169 0.44 4.84 1.72
CA ASP A 169 -0.66 4.10 2.33
C ASP A 169 -1.17 4.86 3.56
N ILE A 170 -2.41 4.59 3.97
CA ILE A 170 -2.98 5.16 5.20
C ILE A 170 -2.50 4.41 6.45
N SER A 171 -2.10 3.14 6.29
CA SER A 171 -1.60 2.33 7.40
C SER A 171 -0.09 2.54 7.58
N TYR A 172 0.29 3.06 8.75
CA TYR A 172 1.69 3.29 9.08
C TYR A 172 2.48 1.99 9.28
N SER A 173 1.86 0.94 9.83
CA SER A 173 2.52 -0.35 10.10
C SER A 173 2.96 -1.02 8.79
N VAL A 174 2.10 -1.01 7.77
CA VAL A 174 2.42 -1.59 6.47
C VAL A 174 3.43 -0.75 5.70
N LEU A 175 3.40 0.59 5.84
CA LEU A 175 4.45 1.45 5.30
C LEU A 175 5.81 1.16 5.92
N ARG A 176 5.87 0.87 7.23
CA ARG A 176 7.12 0.47 7.89
C ARG A 176 7.64 -0.85 7.33
N ALA A 177 6.77 -1.85 7.18
CA ALA A 177 7.14 -3.11 6.55
C ALA A 177 7.62 -2.91 5.09
N ALA A 178 6.93 -2.04 4.32
CA ALA A 178 7.32 -1.69 2.96
C ALA A 178 8.70 -1.01 2.90
N GLN A 179 9.01 -0.13 3.86
CA GLN A 179 10.31 0.53 3.97
C GLN A 179 11.44 -0.44 4.35
N GLU A 180 11.15 -1.39 5.22
CA GLU A 180 12.10 -2.43 5.63
C GLU A 180 12.41 -3.40 4.48
N GLY A 181 11.42 -3.71 3.62
CA GLY A 181 11.62 -4.47 2.39
C GLY A 181 11.97 -5.95 2.61
N PHE A 182 11.74 -6.49 3.81
CA PHE A 182 11.96 -7.90 4.12
C PHE A 182 10.72 -8.74 3.85
N TYR A 183 10.84 -9.74 2.97
CA TYR A 183 9.76 -10.65 2.62
C TYR A 183 10.21 -12.11 2.75
N ASN A 184 9.34 -12.97 3.24
CA ASN A 184 9.63 -14.39 3.35
C ASN A 184 9.47 -15.12 2.01
N GLU A 185 9.95 -16.37 1.94
CA GLU A 185 9.89 -17.20 0.72
C GLU A 185 8.48 -17.35 0.15
N HIS A 186 7.47 -17.47 1.01
CA HIS A 186 6.08 -17.62 0.57
C HIS A 186 5.56 -16.34 -0.10
N GLN A 187 5.87 -15.17 0.47
CA GLN A 187 5.53 -13.87 -0.12
C GLN A 187 6.29 -13.60 -1.42
N MET A 188 7.52 -14.09 -1.51
CA MET A 188 8.38 -13.98 -2.70
C MET A 188 8.03 -14.96 -3.81
N ALA A 189 7.12 -15.93 -3.59
CA ALA A 189 6.88 -17.05 -4.51
C ALA A 189 6.60 -16.64 -5.97
N ALA A 190 5.96 -15.48 -6.18
CA ALA A 190 5.66 -14.95 -7.51
C ALA A 190 6.84 -14.17 -8.16
N VAL A 191 7.89 -13.86 -7.42
CA VAL A 191 9.08 -13.14 -7.90
C VAL A 191 10.06 -14.13 -8.49
N ASP A 192 10.37 -13.94 -9.78
CA ASP A 192 11.35 -14.74 -10.50
C ASP A 192 12.74 -14.69 -9.83
N TYR A 193 13.47 -15.80 -9.87
CA TYR A 193 14.78 -15.93 -9.21
C TYR A 193 15.79 -14.88 -9.70
N GLY A 194 15.75 -14.52 -10.99
CA GLY A 194 16.63 -13.49 -11.56
C GLY A 194 16.36 -12.09 -11.01
N CYS A 195 15.14 -11.81 -10.53
CA CYS A 195 14.82 -10.56 -9.84
C CYS A 195 15.29 -10.57 -8.38
N ARG A 196 15.34 -11.74 -7.73
CA ARG A 196 15.76 -11.89 -6.33
C ARG A 196 17.27 -11.72 -6.11
N LEU A 197 18.07 -11.87 -7.16
CA LEU A 197 19.54 -11.82 -7.11
C LEU A 197 20.14 -10.42 -7.37
N ARG A 198 19.32 -9.44 -7.70
CA ARG A 198 19.73 -8.06 -8.00
C ARG A 198 19.59 -7.17 -6.77
#